data_AF-A0A0F9MZP4-F1
#
_entry.id   AF-A0A0F9MZP4-F1
#
_cell.length_a   1.000
_cell.length_b   1.000
_cell.length_c   1.000
_cell.angle_alpha   90.00
_cell.angle_beta   90.00
_cell.angle_gamma   90.00
#
_symmetry.space_group_name_H-M   'P 1'
#
loop_
_entity.id
_entity.type
_entity.pdbx_description
1 polymer ?
#
loop_
_entity_poly.entity_id
_entity_poly.type
_entity_poly.pdbx_seq_one_letter_code
_entity_poly.pdbx_strand_id
1 'polypeptide(L)'
;MQSVISFIIFSIVLAYILLVVALITKDYILGMISGMAIMIIGVYIAIYNVESINTLLTQGLAVISICLGFFVFINASKEVIEESI
;
A
#
# COMPACT_ATOMS: atom_id res chain seq x y z
N MET A 1 -9.00 -17.12 13.62
CA MET A 1 -9.51 -15.90 12.93
C MET A 1 -8.94 -14.62 13.50
N GLN A 2 -9.01 -14.37 14.81
CA GLN A 2 -8.49 -13.12 15.41
C GLN A 2 -6.99 -12.88 15.15
N SER A 3 -6.16 -13.92 15.17
CA SER A 3 -4.72 -13.81 14.86
C SER A 3 -4.42 -13.38 13.42
N VAL A 4 -5.27 -13.76 12.46
CA VAL A 4 -5.11 -13.42 11.03
C VAL A 4 -5.45 -11.95 10.79
N ILE A 5 -6.50 -11.46 11.44
CA ILE A 5 -6.91 -10.05 11.35
C ILE A 5 -5.81 -9.14 11.94
N SER A 6 -5.24 -9.50 13.10
CA SER A 6 -4.13 -8.75 13.69
C SER A 6 -2.89 -8.75 12.81
N PHE A 7 -2.60 -9.85 12.12
CA PHE A 7 -1.49 -9.94 11.17
C PHE A 7 -1.70 -9.01 9.97
N ILE A 8 -2.90 -8.96 9.40
CA ILE A 8 -3.23 -8.08 8.28
C ILE A 8 -3.04 -6.62 8.71
N ILE A 9 -3.61 -6.19 9.84
CA ILE A 9 -3.45 -4.82 10.34
C ILE A 9 -1.98 -4.46 10.53
N PHE A 10 -1.18 -5.37 11.08
CA PHE A 10 0.26 -5.19 11.20
C PHE A 10 0.95 -5.01 9.84
N SER A 11 0.59 -5.83 8.84
CA SER A 11 1.11 -5.69 7.46
C SER A 11 0.74 -4.35 6.82
N ILE A 12 -0.47 -3.82 7.09
CA ILE A 12 -0.89 -2.48 6.62
C ILE A 12 0.02 -1.41 7.20
N VAL A 13 0.17 -1.40 8.52
CA VAL A 13 1.01 -0.41 9.21
C VAL A 13 2.45 -0.49 8.72
N LEU A 14 2.98 -1.71 8.57
CA LEU A 14 4.33 -1.94 8.06
C LEU A 14 4.50 -1.42 6.62
N ALA A 15 3.55 -1.67 5.73
CA ALA A 15 3.61 -1.20 4.34
C ALA A 15 3.62 0.34 4.26
N TYR A 16 2.83 1.01 5.09
CA TYR A 16 2.85 2.47 5.19
C TYR A 16 4.16 3.02 5.78
N ILE A 17 4.74 2.36 6.79
CA ILE A 17 6.05 2.75 7.33
C ILE A 17 7.12 2.63 6.24
N LEU A 18 7.15 1.53 5.49
CA LEU A 18 8.10 1.32 4.40
C LEU A 18 7.93 2.38 3.30
N LEU A 19 6.69 2.77 2.99
CA LEU A 19 6.41 3.86 2.05
C LEU A 19 7.02 5.18 2.54
N VAL A 20 6.78 5.55 3.80
CA VAL A 20 7.32 6.80 4.37
C VAL A 20 8.84 6.78 4.36
N VAL A 21 9.46 5.65 4.72
CA VAL A 21 10.91 5.46 4.67
C VAL A 21 11.41 5.64 3.24
N ALA A 22 10.80 4.98 2.25
CA ALA A 22 11.17 5.09 0.85
C ALA A 22 11.14 6.53 0.33
N LEU A 23 10.12 7.30 0.71
CA LEU A 23 9.99 8.71 0.33
C LEU A 23 11.06 9.60 0.98
N ILE A 24 11.43 9.33 2.24
CA ILE A 24 12.46 10.10 2.96
C ILE A 24 13.86 9.77 2.42
N THR A 25 14.16 8.50 2.20
CA THR A 25 15.48 8.04 1.73
C THR A 25 15.66 8.20 0.23
N LYS A 26 14.61 8.56 -0.51
CA LYS A 26 14.55 8.55 -1.97
C LYS A 26 14.97 7.20 -2.55
N ASP A 27 14.64 6.13 -1.85
CA ASP A 27 14.89 4.77 -2.34
C ASP A 27 13.70 4.36 -3.21
N TYR A 28 13.87 4.50 -4.52
CA TYR A 28 12.80 4.27 -5.49
C TYR A 28 12.46 2.78 -5.61
N ILE A 29 13.41 1.87 -5.40
CA ILE A 29 13.13 0.42 -5.39
C ILE A 29 12.23 0.09 -4.19
N LEU A 30 12.55 0.63 -3.00
CA LEU A 30 11.71 0.49 -1.83
C LEU A 30 10.34 1.18 -2.02
N GLY A 31 10.31 2.29 -2.75
CA GLY A 31 9.07 2.98 -3.15
C GLY A 31 8.18 2.11 -4.03
N MET A 32 8.75 1.40 -5.00
CA MET A 32 8.03 0.44 -5.84
C MET A 32 7.47 -0.72 -4.99
N ILE A 33 8.30 -1.34 -4.15
CA ILE A 33 7.88 -2.48 -3.32
C ILE A 33 6.76 -2.08 -2.34
N SER A 34 6.92 -0.95 -1.66
CA SER A 34 5.92 -0.44 -0.72
C SER A 34 4.62 -0.02 -1.41
N GLY A 35 4.70 0.66 -2.57
CA GLY A 35 3.53 1.01 -3.38
C GLY A 35 2.74 -0.23 -3.83
N MET A 36 3.44 -1.28 -4.28
CA MET A 36 2.82 -2.55 -4.66
C MET A 36 2.16 -3.25 -3.47
N ALA A 37 2.81 -3.26 -2.30
CA ALA A 37 2.25 -3.84 -1.08
C ALA A 37 0.96 -3.12 -0.64
N ILE A 38 0.94 -1.79 -0.65
CA ILE A 38 -0.24 -0.99 -0.30
C ILE A 38 -1.39 -1.24 -1.29
N MET A 39 -1.09 -1.39 -2.57
CA MET A 39 -2.10 -1.70 -3.58
C MET A 39 -2.74 -3.08 -3.34
N ILE A 40 -1.93 -4.12 -3.09
CA ILE A 40 -2.40 -5.48 -2.78
C ILE A 40 -3.30 -5.47 -1.54
N ILE A 41 -2.89 -4.73 -0.51
CA ILE A 41 -3.67 -4.54 0.72
C ILE A 41 -5.00 -3.83 0.44
N GLY A 42 -4.99 -2.77 -0.35
CA GLY A 42 -6.22 -2.06 -0.73
C GLY A 42 -7.20 -2.95 -1.48
N VAL A 43 -6.71 -3.77 -2.43
CA VAL A 43 -7.51 -4.78 -3.13
C VAL A 43 -8.06 -5.82 -2.16
N TYR A 44 -7.24 -6.29 -1.21
CA TYR A 44 -7.68 -7.24 -0.19
C TYR A 44 -8.82 -6.67 0.67
N ILE A 45 -8.71 -5.42 1.12
CA ILE A 45 -9.77 -4.74 1.89
C ILE A 45 -11.04 -4.58 1.05
N ALA A 46 -10.90 -4.27 -0.25
CA ALA A 46 -12.04 -4.14 -1.17
C ALA A 46 -12.80 -5.47 -1.36
N ILE A 47 -12.08 -6.59 -1.48
CA ILE A 47 -12.67 -7.92 -1.73
C ILE A 47 -13.28 -8.51 -0.45
N TYR A 48 -12.54 -8.46 0.65
CA TYR A 48 -12.92 -9.12 1.90
C TYR A 48 -13.76 -8.23 2.82
N ASN A 49 -14.09 -7.01 2.39
CA ASN A 49 -15.03 -6.07 2.99
C ASN A 49 -15.06 -6.19 4.52
N VAL A 50 -13.93 -5.87 5.16
CA VAL A 50 -13.63 -6.15 6.58
C VAL A 50 -14.88 -5.89 7.43
N GLU A 51 -15.53 -7.00 7.83
CA GLU A 51 -16.97 -7.08 8.19
C GLU A 51 -17.38 -6.28 9.44
N SER A 52 -16.50 -5.46 10.01
CA SER A 52 -16.67 -4.80 11.29
C SER A 52 -16.68 -3.27 11.24
N ILE A 53 -16.39 -2.64 10.10
CA ILE A 53 -16.30 -1.16 9.99
C ILE A 53 -17.14 -0.69 8.80
N ASN A 54 -18.02 0.28 9.06
CA ASN A 54 -18.90 1.00 8.12
C ASN A 54 -18.47 0.85 6.65
N THR A 55 -19.25 0.08 5.88
CA THR A 55 -18.94 -0.44 4.54
C THR A 55 -18.47 0.65 3.57
N LEU A 56 -19.03 1.86 3.67
CA LEU A 56 -18.66 3.00 2.82
C LEU A 56 -17.23 3.51 3.10
N LEU A 57 -16.85 3.55 4.38
CA LEU A 57 -15.58 4.09 4.84
C LEU A 57 -14.45 3.09 4.58
N THR A 58 -14.71 1.81 4.78
CA THR A 58 -13.79 0.71 4.46
C THR A 58 -13.53 0.62 2.95
N GLN A 59 -14.56 0.76 2.12
CA GLN A 59 -14.40 0.82 0.67
C GLN A 59 -13.66 2.09 0.23
N GLY A 60 -13.95 3.25 0.83
CA GLY A 60 -13.22 4.49 0.55
C GLY A 60 -11.72 4.36 0.84
N LEU A 61 -11.37 3.78 2.00
CA LEU A 61 -9.97 3.51 2.36
C LEU A 61 -9.31 2.52 1.41
N ALA A 62 -10.03 1.49 0.96
CA ALA A 62 -9.54 0.55 -0.03
C ALA A 62 -9.18 1.25 -1.35
N VAL A 63 -10.08 2.08 -1.88
CA VAL A 63 -9.85 2.85 -3.12
C VAL A 63 -8.67 3.80 -2.96
N ILE A 64 -8.60 4.55 -1.85
CA ILE A 64 -7.49 5.47 -1.58
C ILE A 64 -6.16 4.71 -1.54
N SER A 65 -6.12 3.55 -0.87
CA SER A 65 -4.92 2.72 -0.78
C SER A 65 -4.48 2.21 -2.15
N ILE A 66 -5.42 1.73 -2.97
CA ILE A 66 -5.13 1.28 -4.34
C ILE A 66 -4.56 2.43 -5.18
N CYS A 67 -5.21 3.60 -5.16
CA CYS A 67 -4.77 4.76 -5.93
C CYS A 67 -3.41 5.28 -5.48
N LEU A 68 -3.17 5.39 -4.17
CA LEU A 68 -1.88 5.81 -3.61
C LEU A 68 -0.78 4.81 -3.95
N GLY A 69 -1.01 3.52 -3.73
CA GLY A 69 -0.05 2.47 -4.04
C GLY A 69 0.34 2.46 -5.51
N PHE A 70 -0.65 2.58 -6.40
CA PHE A 70 -0.43 2.67 -7.85
C PHE A 70 0.35 3.93 -8.25
N PHE A 71 -0.02 5.10 -7.72
CA PHE A 71 0.66 6.36 -8.03
C PHE A 71 2.13 6.33 -7.61
N VAL A 72 2.42 5.88 -6.39
CA VAL A 72 3.79 5.74 -5.89
C VAL A 72 4.57 4.76 -6.75
N PHE A 73 3.98 3.59 -7.05
CA PHE A 73 4.64 2.57 -7.85
C PHE A 73 5.07 3.10 -9.22
N ILE A 74 4.17 3.80 -9.93
CA ILE A 74 4.47 4.35 -11.25
C ILE A 74 5.55 5.43 -11.17
N ASN A 75 5.47 6.35 -10.21
CA ASN A 75 6.47 7.41 -10.09
C ASN A 75 7.83 6.85 -9.72
N ALA A 76 7.89 5.94 -8.74
CA ALA A 76 9.13 5.30 -8.35
C ALA A 76 9.73 4.47 -9.51
N SER A 77 8.88 3.79 -10.31
CA SER A 77 9.34 3.05 -11.49
C SER A 77 9.95 3.97 -12.56
N LYS A 78 9.38 5.17 -12.76
CA LYS A 78 9.93 6.14 -13.72
C LYS A 78 11.32 6.61 -13.30
N GLU A 79 11.48 6.97 -12.03
CA GLU A 79 12.76 7.42 -11.48
C GLU A 79 13.84 6.32 -11.58
N VAL A 80 13.49 5.07 -11.27
CA VAL A 80 14.43 3.93 -11.44
C VAL A 80 14.87 3.76 -12.90
N ILE A 81 13.96 3.95 -13.85
CA ILE A 81 14.29 3.86 -15.28
C ILE A 81 15.20 5.02 -15.69
N GLU A 82 14.91 6.25 -15.26
CA GLU A 82 15.73 7.42 -15.58
C GLU A 82 17.14 7.33 -14.98
N GLU A 83 17.31 6.77 -13.78
CA GLU A 83 18.64 6.53 -13.19
C GLU A 83 19.45 5.43 -13.90
N SER A 84 18.79 4.59 -14.70
CA SER A 84 19.40 3.43 -15.35
C SER A 84 19.86 3.66 -16.80
N ILE A 85 19.61 4.85 -17.36
CA ILE A 85 19.95 5.26 -18.74
C ILE A 85 21.09 6.29 -18.70
#